data_AF-A0A367IQR2-F1
#
_entry.id   AF-A0A367IQR2-F1
#
_cell.length_a   1.000
_cell.length_b   1.000
_cell.length_c   1.000
_cell.angle_alpha   90.00
_cell.angle_beta   90.00
_cell.angle_gamma   90.00
#
_symmetry.space_group_name_H-M   'P 1'
#
loop_
_entity.id
_entity.type
_entity.pdbx_description
1 polymer ?
#
loop_
_entity_poly.entity_id
_entity_poly.type
_entity_poly.pdbx_seq_one_letter_code
_entity_poly.pdbx_strand_id
1 'polypeptide(L)'
;ITKLHGFVSNCQQLPTDIPAVLTEMIMLLEKILHWEFVSTSLTPTLPGTFAKEVDLDDFDREDGPSSVKKTYVIFPKQWQPVVGNSEVLWLFFMTYSLVQDEDALGHRCRQCLIQLAGFQQDFFNNNSELIKSYATTLIHGIRKMIADITAFGTSPDALSEQGPQMLGTIQMIRRLLENVSLVNLCTIPDFFQFLNEVGMITVSCLGGTVTDVDEGWISEASDIVQPSDPRGNDPKTGLLPDQAQHLTQYMTTVAYQIVETYMTTRLERAKQLTCIGTLGRLNPQPCLVRLHQLLAERFESFKGFFNGQSQDGLVLLHEQLHWIILIAAHILADSGKGEQPMIPDILMQLSGSQPSLEQDPVVNLSQLFLELFRFSSSFGSNTVEASNCSPRVAETLIWYMERWSKSYVLVDENEYGYMSPHIAKVFGRPGPSDGQGLLVIGFFIDQMKTNFILWNADPDVLNQLVKWLHSCGTCNNLKQGLLQS
;
A
#
# COMPACT_ATOMS: atom_id res chain seq x y z
N ILE A 1 -32.28 -14.45 16.43
CA ILE A 1 -31.44 -13.97 17.57
C ILE A 1 -31.82 -14.66 18.88
N THR A 2 -33.00 -14.46 19.48
CA THR A 2 -33.36 -15.09 20.79
C THR A 2 -33.27 -16.62 20.79
N LYS A 3 -33.73 -17.29 19.71
CA LYS A 3 -33.59 -18.74 19.56
C LYS A 3 -32.12 -19.18 19.39
N LEU A 4 -31.32 -18.40 18.69
CA LEU A 4 -29.89 -18.66 18.52
C LEU A 4 -29.15 -18.52 19.85
N HIS A 5 -29.46 -17.47 20.61
CA HIS A 5 -28.96 -17.29 21.98
C HIS A 5 -29.29 -18.49 22.85
N GLY A 6 -30.56 -18.92 22.88
CA GLY A 6 -30.97 -20.10 23.64
C GLY A 6 -30.25 -21.39 23.23
N PHE A 7 -29.84 -21.53 21.97
CA PHE A 7 -29.04 -22.66 21.52
C PHE A 7 -27.58 -22.53 21.97
N VAL A 8 -26.92 -21.42 21.64
CA VAL A 8 -25.48 -21.18 21.88
C VAL A 8 -25.17 -21.17 23.38
N SER A 9 -26.02 -20.56 24.21
CA SER A 9 -25.82 -20.53 25.66
C SER A 9 -25.86 -21.92 26.32
N ASN A 10 -26.49 -22.91 25.69
CA ASN A 10 -26.65 -24.25 26.22
C ASN A 10 -25.72 -25.28 25.54
N CYS A 11 -24.90 -24.85 24.56
CA CYS A 11 -24.07 -25.72 23.74
C CYS A 11 -22.59 -25.36 23.92
N GLN A 12 -21.81 -26.24 24.53
CA GLN A 12 -20.37 -26.04 24.75
C GLN A 12 -19.50 -26.53 23.59
N GLN A 13 -19.96 -27.57 22.87
CA GLN A 13 -19.28 -28.15 21.70
C GLN A 13 -20.33 -28.54 20.66
N LEU A 14 -19.98 -28.38 19.39
CA LEU A 14 -20.88 -28.71 18.29
C LEU A 14 -21.15 -30.23 18.29
N PRO A 15 -22.42 -30.69 18.32
CA PRO A 15 -22.72 -32.11 18.21
C PRO A 15 -22.24 -32.68 16.88
N THR A 16 -21.90 -33.98 16.85
CA THR A 16 -21.51 -34.69 15.61
C THR A 16 -22.60 -34.60 14.54
N ASP A 17 -23.87 -34.70 14.96
CA ASP A 17 -25.02 -34.43 14.11
C ASP A 17 -25.51 -33.00 14.33
N ILE A 18 -25.14 -32.11 13.40
CA ILE A 18 -25.48 -30.70 13.51
C ILE A 18 -27.00 -30.52 13.43
N PRO A 19 -27.64 -29.89 14.43
CA PRO A 19 -29.08 -29.71 14.41
C PRO A 19 -29.52 -28.87 13.20
N ALA A 20 -30.43 -29.39 12.38
CA ALA A 20 -30.94 -28.69 11.19
C ALA A 20 -31.48 -27.28 11.53
N VAL A 21 -32.03 -27.12 12.74
CA VAL A 21 -32.53 -25.82 13.22
C VAL A 21 -31.41 -24.78 13.34
N LEU A 22 -30.20 -25.17 13.75
CA LEU A 22 -29.04 -24.27 13.81
C LEU A 22 -28.63 -23.82 12.40
N THR A 23 -28.55 -24.76 11.47
CA THR A 23 -28.23 -24.49 10.06
C THR A 23 -29.20 -23.49 9.44
N GLU A 24 -30.50 -23.72 9.62
CA GLU A 24 -31.54 -22.81 9.12
C GLU A 24 -31.50 -21.45 9.81
N MET A 25 -31.21 -21.38 11.11
CA MET A 25 -31.06 -20.11 11.82
C MET A 25 -29.91 -19.27 11.26
N ILE A 26 -28.73 -19.86 11.05
CA ILE A 26 -27.55 -19.16 10.51
C ILE A 26 -27.82 -18.73 9.06
N MET A 27 -28.38 -19.62 8.22
CA MET A 27 -28.71 -19.30 6.83
C MET A 27 -29.73 -18.15 6.72
N LEU A 28 -30.76 -18.14 7.58
CA LEU A 28 -31.73 -17.06 7.62
C LEU A 28 -31.09 -15.74 8.06
N LEU A 29 -30.24 -15.76 9.09
CA LEU A 29 -29.54 -14.57 9.58
C LEU A 29 -28.61 -13.98 8.52
N GLU A 30 -27.84 -14.84 7.83
CA GLU A 30 -27.01 -14.45 6.71
C GLU A 30 -27.87 -13.75 5.64
N LYS A 31 -28.94 -14.40 5.16
CA LYS A 31 -29.81 -13.82 4.13
C LYS A 31 -30.41 -12.48 4.55
N ILE A 32 -30.86 -12.35 5.80
CA ILE A 32 -31.45 -11.11 6.33
C ILE A 32 -30.41 -9.99 6.39
N LEU A 33 -29.18 -10.28 6.80
CA LEU A 33 -28.09 -9.29 6.86
C LEU A 33 -27.58 -8.89 5.47
N HIS A 34 -27.78 -9.75 4.46
CA HIS A 34 -27.42 -9.49 3.06
C HIS A 34 -28.60 -8.97 2.22
N TRP A 35 -29.74 -8.64 2.83
CA TRP A 35 -30.81 -7.97 2.09
C TRP A 35 -30.26 -6.69 1.46
N GLU A 36 -30.60 -6.48 0.19
CA GLU A 36 -30.25 -5.26 -0.54
C GLU A 36 -31.04 -4.08 0.05
N PHE A 37 -30.45 -3.43 1.05
CA PHE A 37 -30.93 -2.14 1.52
C PHE A 37 -30.39 -1.05 0.60
N VAL A 38 -31.20 0.01 0.43
CA VAL A 38 -30.98 1.12 -0.52
C VAL A 38 -29.50 1.54 -0.59
N SER A 39 -28.86 1.30 -1.75
CA SER A 39 -27.55 1.86 -2.08
C SER A 39 -27.73 3.33 -2.45
N THR A 40 -27.63 4.23 -1.49
CA THR A 40 -27.61 5.68 -1.76
C THR A 40 -26.27 6.27 -1.37
N SER A 41 -25.26 5.94 -2.17
CA SER A 41 -24.18 6.87 -2.50
C SER A 41 -23.65 6.56 -3.89
N LEU A 42 -24.50 6.74 -4.90
CA LEU A 42 -23.99 7.32 -6.14
C LEU A 42 -23.51 8.72 -5.75
N THR A 43 -22.24 8.89 -5.38
CA THR A 43 -21.62 10.19 -5.63
C THR A 43 -21.88 10.46 -7.11
N PRO A 44 -22.52 11.59 -7.48
CA PRO A 44 -22.69 11.93 -8.87
C PRO A 44 -21.28 12.21 -9.39
N THR A 45 -20.64 11.18 -9.93
CA THR A 45 -19.69 11.41 -10.99
C THR A 45 -20.51 12.12 -12.05
N LEU A 46 -20.18 13.38 -12.31
CA LEU A 46 -20.70 14.12 -13.44
C LEU A 46 -20.66 13.18 -14.65
N PRO A 47 -21.79 12.96 -15.36
CA PRO A 47 -21.77 12.20 -16.60
C PRO A 47 -20.80 12.92 -17.55
N GLY A 48 -19.57 12.40 -17.67
CA GLY A 48 -18.46 13.07 -18.33
C GLY A 48 -17.10 12.98 -17.64
N THR A 49 -16.99 12.58 -16.37
CA THR A 49 -15.69 12.29 -15.75
C THR A 49 -15.21 10.91 -16.16
N PHE A 50 -14.81 10.79 -17.42
CA PHE A 50 -13.96 9.70 -17.87
C PHE A 50 -12.61 9.85 -17.15
N ALA A 51 -12.42 9.20 -16.01
CA ALA A 51 -11.09 8.66 -15.77
C ALA A 51 -10.88 7.63 -16.88
N LYS A 52 -10.18 8.02 -17.95
CA LYS A 52 -9.71 7.07 -18.95
C LYS A 52 -8.80 6.09 -18.20
N GLU A 53 -9.30 4.90 -17.90
CA GLU A 53 -8.44 3.74 -17.58
C GLU A 53 -7.43 3.47 -18.71
N VAL A 54 -7.73 3.97 -19.92
CA VAL A 54 -6.88 3.91 -21.11
C VAL A 54 -5.55 4.67 -20.94
N ASP A 55 -5.42 5.62 -20.01
CA ASP A 55 -4.21 6.46 -19.85
C ASP A 55 -3.36 6.11 -18.60
N LEU A 56 -3.64 5.00 -17.90
CA LEU A 56 -2.72 4.49 -16.86
C LEU A 56 -1.51 3.81 -17.53
N ASP A 57 -0.28 4.16 -17.15
CA ASP A 57 0.92 3.44 -17.59
C ASP A 57 0.89 2.00 -17.08
N ASP A 58 1.46 1.03 -17.82
CA ASP A 58 1.35 -0.39 -17.46
C ASP A 58 1.92 -0.71 -16.06
N PHE A 59 2.94 0.04 -15.61
CA PHE A 59 3.49 -0.01 -14.24
C PHE A 59 2.53 0.54 -13.17
N ASP A 60 1.61 1.43 -13.53
CA ASP A 60 0.54 1.94 -12.65
C ASP A 60 -0.76 1.11 -12.78
N ARG A 61 -0.96 0.39 -13.91
CA ARG A 61 -2.10 -0.53 -14.13
C ARG A 61 -1.96 -1.83 -13.34
N GLU A 62 -0.78 -2.09 -12.80
CA GLU A 62 -0.57 -3.23 -11.93
C GLU A 62 -1.48 -3.16 -10.69
N ASP A 63 -1.90 -1.99 -10.23
CA ASP A 63 -2.73 -1.82 -9.02
C ASP A 63 -4.21 -2.28 -9.15
N GLY A 64 -4.57 -3.09 -10.15
CA GLY A 64 -5.95 -3.54 -10.38
C GLY A 64 -6.91 -2.37 -10.68
N PRO A 65 -8.20 -2.62 -10.93
CA PRO A 65 -9.15 -1.55 -11.20
C PRO A 65 -9.36 -0.73 -9.92
N SER A 66 -8.71 0.44 -9.86
CA SER A 66 -8.76 1.42 -8.76
C SER A 66 -10.14 2.09 -8.59
N SER A 67 -11.16 1.61 -9.31
CA SER A 67 -12.52 2.13 -9.32
C SER A 67 -13.54 1.11 -8.82
N VAL A 68 -13.21 0.32 -7.79
CA VAL A 68 -14.24 -0.40 -7.04
C VAL A 68 -15.12 0.67 -6.37
N LYS A 69 -16.26 0.98 -7.02
CA LYS A 69 -17.30 1.84 -6.48
C LYS A 69 -17.69 1.29 -5.11
N LYS A 70 -17.30 2.00 -4.05
CA LYS A 70 -17.61 1.60 -2.67
C LYS A 70 -19.13 1.55 -2.49
N THR A 71 -19.67 0.34 -2.49
CA THR A 71 -21.10 0.10 -2.30
C THR A 71 -21.30 -0.23 -0.84
N TYR A 72 -21.91 0.69 -0.09
CA TYR A 72 -22.21 0.48 1.33
C TYR A 72 -23.65 0.01 1.51
N VAL A 73 -23.84 -0.97 2.38
CA VAL A 73 -25.17 -1.43 2.79
C VAL A 73 -25.68 -0.49 3.88
N ILE A 74 -26.75 0.26 3.59
CA ILE A 74 -27.37 1.16 4.58
C ILE A 74 -28.45 0.40 5.33
N PHE A 75 -28.15 -0.02 6.56
CA PHE A 75 -29.12 -0.75 7.37
C PHE A 75 -30.26 0.14 7.88
N PRO A 76 -31.51 -0.37 7.97
CA PRO A 76 -32.63 0.39 8.51
C PRO A 76 -32.39 0.81 9.97
N LYS A 77 -32.54 2.10 10.28
CA LYS A 77 -32.34 2.62 11.66
C LYS A 77 -33.18 1.91 12.73
N GLN A 78 -34.35 1.40 12.36
CA GLN A 78 -35.22 0.64 13.26
C GLN A 78 -34.61 -0.69 13.74
N TRP A 79 -33.55 -1.17 13.08
CA TRP A 79 -32.82 -2.38 13.50
C TRP A 79 -31.75 -2.08 14.55
N GLN A 80 -31.33 -0.83 14.72
CA GLN A 80 -30.28 -0.42 15.65
C GLN A 80 -30.48 -0.96 17.07
N PRO A 81 -31.69 -0.96 17.67
CA PRO A 81 -31.88 -1.49 19.03
C PRO A 81 -31.56 -2.99 19.16
N VAL A 82 -31.56 -3.72 18.04
CA VAL A 82 -31.31 -5.15 17.99
C VAL A 82 -29.90 -5.44 17.51
N VAL A 83 -29.55 -5.06 16.28
CA VAL A 83 -28.25 -5.43 15.67
C VAL A 83 -27.11 -4.50 16.07
N GLY A 84 -27.42 -3.28 16.53
CA GLY A 84 -26.45 -2.36 17.13
C GLY A 84 -26.17 -2.65 18.61
N ASN A 85 -26.70 -3.73 19.16
CA ASN A 85 -26.44 -4.16 20.53
C ASN A 85 -25.18 -5.04 20.59
N SER A 86 -24.23 -4.66 21.45
CA SER A 86 -22.96 -5.36 21.66
C SER A 86 -23.14 -6.83 22.07
N GLU A 87 -24.17 -7.17 22.84
CA GLU A 87 -24.47 -8.56 23.24
C GLU A 87 -24.91 -9.42 22.04
N VAL A 88 -25.63 -8.80 21.10
CA VAL A 88 -26.03 -9.49 19.86
C VAL A 88 -24.80 -9.71 18.99
N LEU A 89 -23.92 -8.72 18.86
CA LEU A 89 -22.65 -8.90 18.17
C LEU A 89 -21.81 -10.02 18.80
N TRP A 90 -21.70 -10.05 20.14
CA TRP A 90 -20.99 -11.10 20.86
C TRP A 90 -21.60 -12.49 20.63
N LEU A 91 -22.93 -12.60 20.55
CA LEU A 91 -23.60 -13.85 20.19
C LEU A 91 -23.12 -14.39 18.83
N PHE A 92 -22.88 -13.54 17.83
CA PHE A 92 -22.35 -13.99 16.54
C PHE A 92 -20.91 -14.50 16.66
N PHE A 93 -20.05 -13.86 17.46
CA PHE A 93 -18.70 -14.38 17.72
C PHE A 93 -18.72 -15.72 18.46
N MET A 94 -19.60 -15.88 19.45
CA MET A 94 -19.80 -17.15 20.15
C MET A 94 -20.34 -18.23 19.21
N THR A 95 -21.26 -17.87 18.33
CA THR A 95 -21.77 -18.77 17.29
C THR A 95 -20.65 -19.20 16.35
N TYR A 96 -19.82 -18.25 15.90
CA TYR A 96 -18.68 -18.52 15.03
C TYR A 96 -17.70 -19.50 15.68
N SER A 97 -17.29 -19.28 16.93
CA SER A 97 -16.41 -20.20 17.65
C SER A 97 -16.97 -21.62 17.78
N LEU A 98 -18.29 -21.79 17.74
CA LEU A 98 -18.94 -23.11 17.78
C LEU A 98 -18.95 -23.82 16.42
N VAL A 99 -19.01 -23.05 15.31
CA VAL A 99 -19.21 -23.59 13.96
C VAL A 99 -18.02 -23.43 13.02
N GLN A 100 -16.92 -22.80 13.48
CA GLN A 100 -15.79 -22.43 12.62
C GLN A 100 -15.11 -23.62 11.92
N ASP A 101 -15.13 -24.80 12.54
CA ASP A 101 -14.52 -26.03 12.00
C ASP A 101 -15.42 -26.72 10.95
N GLU A 102 -16.66 -26.26 10.76
CA GLU A 102 -17.54 -26.73 9.70
C GLU A 102 -17.60 -25.71 8.56
N ASP A 103 -17.16 -26.11 7.37
CA ASP A 103 -16.89 -25.20 6.25
C ASP A 103 -18.08 -24.30 5.89
N ALA A 104 -19.29 -24.86 5.77
CA ALA A 104 -20.46 -24.15 5.28
C ALA A 104 -21.03 -23.17 6.32
N LEU A 105 -21.18 -23.59 7.57
CA LEU A 105 -21.69 -22.79 8.68
C LEU A 105 -20.66 -21.79 9.16
N GLY A 106 -19.38 -22.17 9.22
CA GLY A 106 -18.27 -21.28 9.47
C GLY A 106 -18.25 -20.14 8.46
N HIS A 107 -18.34 -20.45 7.16
CA HIS A 107 -18.41 -19.43 6.10
C HIS A 107 -19.62 -18.50 6.28
N ARG A 108 -20.83 -19.05 6.43
CA ARG A 108 -22.05 -18.24 6.58
C ARG A 108 -22.04 -17.35 7.82
N CYS A 109 -21.51 -17.86 8.93
CA CYS A 109 -21.38 -17.08 10.16
C CYS A 109 -20.34 -15.96 10.00
N ARG A 110 -19.20 -16.21 9.31
CA ARG A 110 -18.24 -15.15 8.94
C ARG A 110 -18.89 -14.06 8.09
N GLN A 111 -19.69 -14.43 7.09
CA GLN A 111 -20.41 -13.46 6.27
C GLN A 111 -21.34 -12.56 7.11
N CYS A 112 -22.01 -13.11 8.12
CA CYS A 112 -22.80 -12.31 9.07
C CYS A 112 -21.92 -11.31 9.82
N LEU A 113 -20.79 -11.76 10.38
CA LEU A 113 -19.87 -10.90 11.13
C LEU A 113 -19.27 -9.79 10.26
N ILE A 114 -18.92 -10.09 9.01
CA ILE A 114 -18.47 -9.11 8.03
C ILE A 114 -19.53 -8.02 7.81
N GLN A 115 -20.81 -8.38 7.68
CA GLN A 115 -21.90 -7.39 7.58
C GLN A 115 -22.05 -6.53 8.84
N LEU A 116 -21.98 -7.15 10.02
CA LEU A 116 -22.07 -6.45 11.30
C LEU A 116 -20.88 -5.49 11.53
N ALA A 117 -19.69 -5.81 11.02
CA ALA A 117 -18.54 -4.91 11.04
C ALA A 117 -18.72 -3.67 10.14
N GLY A 118 -19.69 -3.69 9.22
CA GLY A 118 -19.92 -2.64 8.22
C GLY A 118 -20.80 -1.47 8.66
N PHE A 119 -21.23 -1.40 9.92
CA PHE A 119 -22.11 -0.31 10.37
C PHE A 119 -21.38 1.04 10.46
N GLN A 120 -21.97 2.05 9.81
CA GLN A 120 -21.49 3.44 9.83
C GLN A 120 -21.88 4.17 11.12
N GLN A 121 -21.20 5.27 11.43
CA GLN A 121 -21.43 6.05 12.67
C GLN A 121 -22.84 6.64 12.76
N ASP A 122 -23.43 6.97 11.62
CA ASP A 122 -24.78 7.53 11.50
C ASP A 122 -25.89 6.51 11.86
N PHE A 123 -25.61 5.22 11.69
CA PHE A 123 -26.47 4.12 12.16
C PHE A 123 -26.67 4.19 13.68
N PHE A 124 -25.61 4.56 14.41
CA PHE A 124 -25.64 4.77 15.86
C PHE A 124 -26.05 6.20 16.27
N ASN A 125 -26.64 6.96 15.34
CA ASN A 125 -26.98 8.38 15.52
C ASN A 125 -25.78 9.23 15.98
N ASN A 126 -24.56 8.85 15.57
CA ASN A 126 -23.29 9.46 16.00
C ASN A 126 -23.09 9.47 17.52
N ASN A 127 -23.75 8.56 18.25
CA ASN A 127 -23.55 8.42 19.69
C ASN A 127 -22.21 7.72 19.97
N SER A 128 -21.24 8.51 20.43
CA SER A 128 -19.88 8.07 20.72
C SER A 128 -19.83 6.90 21.72
N GLU A 129 -20.69 6.85 22.74
CA GLU A 129 -20.69 5.76 23.73
C GLU A 129 -21.14 4.43 23.13
N LEU A 130 -22.20 4.45 22.31
CA LEU A 130 -22.69 3.25 21.61
C LEU A 130 -21.67 2.75 20.58
N ILE A 131 -21.10 3.67 19.79
CA ILE A 131 -20.05 3.33 18.82
C ILE A 131 -18.85 2.70 19.52
N LYS A 132 -18.38 3.29 20.63
CA LYS A 132 -17.25 2.75 21.40
C LYS A 132 -17.54 1.38 21.99
N SER A 133 -18.71 1.19 22.59
CA SER A 133 -19.11 -0.11 23.13
C SER A 133 -19.13 -1.18 22.04
N TYR A 134 -19.77 -0.88 20.91
CA TYR A 134 -19.87 -1.81 19.79
C TYR A 134 -18.50 -2.14 19.18
N ALA A 135 -17.68 -1.11 18.93
CA ALA A 135 -16.32 -1.26 18.40
C ALA A 135 -15.41 -2.03 19.37
N THR A 136 -15.57 -1.87 20.69
CA THR A 136 -14.81 -2.62 21.69
C THR A 136 -15.12 -4.11 21.60
N THR A 137 -16.40 -4.49 21.51
CA THR A 137 -16.81 -5.88 21.31
C THR A 137 -16.31 -6.45 19.99
N LEU A 138 -16.37 -5.64 18.91
CA LEU A 138 -15.90 -6.05 17.59
C LEU A 138 -14.39 -6.30 17.58
N ILE A 139 -13.61 -5.38 18.15
CA ILE A 139 -12.16 -5.53 18.35
C ILE A 139 -11.88 -6.80 19.12
N HIS A 140 -12.51 -7.02 20.28
CA HIS A 140 -12.27 -8.20 21.10
C HIS A 140 -12.52 -9.52 20.33
N GLY A 141 -13.62 -9.59 19.57
CA GLY A 141 -13.92 -10.76 18.76
C GLY A 141 -12.93 -10.99 17.62
N ILE A 142 -12.53 -9.93 16.90
CA ILE A 142 -11.53 -10.01 15.83
C ILE A 142 -10.16 -10.44 16.40
N ARG A 143 -9.74 -9.87 17.53
CA ARG A 143 -8.48 -10.24 18.20
C ARG A 143 -8.42 -11.73 18.52
N LYS A 144 -9.53 -12.29 19.01
CA LYS A 144 -9.65 -13.74 19.23
C LYS A 144 -9.46 -14.52 17.92
N MET A 145 -10.08 -14.08 16.83
CA MET A 145 -9.89 -14.73 15.52
C MET A 145 -8.45 -14.64 15.02
N ILE A 146 -7.76 -13.51 15.22
CA ILE A 146 -6.33 -13.38 14.90
C ILE A 146 -5.50 -14.34 15.76
N ALA A 147 -5.80 -14.44 17.06
CA ALA A 147 -5.14 -15.38 17.96
C ALA A 147 -5.33 -16.84 17.51
N ASP A 148 -6.54 -17.21 17.09
CA ASP A 148 -6.84 -18.56 16.59
C ASP A 148 -6.07 -18.85 15.28
N ILE A 149 -5.98 -17.87 14.37
CA ILE A 149 -5.20 -18.01 13.12
C ILE A 149 -3.71 -18.19 13.43
N THR A 150 -3.16 -17.30 14.24
CA THR A 150 -1.73 -17.33 14.60
C THR A 150 -1.35 -18.57 15.41
N ALA A 151 -2.28 -19.11 16.21
CA ALA A 151 -2.07 -20.36 16.95
C ALA A 151 -1.99 -21.59 16.04
N PHE A 152 -2.68 -21.59 14.90
CA PHE A 152 -2.57 -22.63 13.89
C PHE A 152 -1.22 -22.60 13.17
N GLY A 153 -0.76 -21.40 12.82
CA GLY A 153 0.58 -21.16 12.29
C GLY A 153 0.64 -19.94 11.39
N THR A 154 1.82 -19.33 11.29
CA THR A 154 2.10 -18.16 10.44
C THR A 154 2.95 -18.50 9.23
N SER A 155 3.18 -19.79 8.95
CA SER A 155 3.86 -20.21 7.73
C SER A 155 2.95 -20.03 6.50
N PRO A 156 3.51 -19.85 5.29
CA PRO A 156 2.74 -19.77 4.04
C PRO A 156 1.68 -20.89 3.91
N ASP A 157 2.09 -22.14 4.18
CA ASP A 157 1.23 -23.31 4.07
C ASP A 157 0.08 -23.28 5.10
N ALA A 158 0.39 -22.92 6.35
CA ALA A 158 -0.61 -22.85 7.42
C ALA A 158 -1.66 -21.75 7.16
N LEU A 159 -1.20 -20.59 6.65
CA LEU A 159 -2.10 -19.49 6.27
C LEU A 159 -2.97 -19.85 5.07
N SER A 160 -2.44 -20.65 4.13
CA SER A 160 -3.19 -21.17 2.98
C SER A 160 -4.37 -22.04 3.41
N GLU A 161 -4.13 -22.96 4.35
CA GLU A 161 -5.18 -23.84 4.88
C GLU A 161 -6.31 -23.06 5.59
N GLN A 162 -6.00 -21.88 6.13
CA GLN A 162 -6.97 -20.99 6.78
C GLN A 162 -7.42 -19.79 5.93
N GLY A 163 -7.15 -19.81 4.62
CA GLY A 163 -7.43 -18.69 3.70
C GLY A 163 -8.82 -18.05 3.86
N PRO A 164 -9.93 -18.81 3.91
CA PRO A 164 -11.27 -18.24 4.09
C PRO A 164 -11.51 -17.54 5.43
N GLN A 165 -10.91 -18.04 6.51
CA GLN A 165 -11.00 -17.44 7.84
C GLN A 165 -10.16 -16.17 7.93
N MET A 166 -8.94 -16.22 7.38
CA MET A 166 -8.04 -15.07 7.27
C MET A 166 -8.69 -13.93 6.48
N LEU A 167 -9.23 -14.22 5.29
CA LEU A 167 -9.90 -13.22 4.44
C LEU A 167 -11.08 -12.58 5.15
N GLY A 168 -11.93 -13.37 5.82
CA GLY A 168 -13.06 -12.82 6.57
C GLY A 168 -12.61 -11.92 7.73
N THR A 169 -11.54 -12.30 8.43
CA THR A 169 -10.95 -11.52 9.53
C THR A 169 -10.43 -10.17 9.03
N ILE A 170 -9.70 -10.17 7.91
CA ILE A 170 -9.22 -8.97 7.23
C ILE A 170 -10.39 -8.07 6.81
N GLN A 171 -11.43 -8.63 6.20
CA GLN A 171 -12.60 -7.85 5.76
C GLN A 171 -13.31 -7.18 6.95
N MET A 172 -13.36 -7.82 8.11
CA MET A 172 -13.89 -7.22 9.34
C MET A 172 -13.00 -6.10 9.87
N ILE A 173 -11.68 -6.31 9.90
CA ILE A 173 -10.69 -5.28 10.29
C ILE A 173 -10.87 -4.03 9.40
N ARG A 174 -10.93 -4.23 8.09
CA ARG A 174 -11.14 -3.16 7.10
C ARG A 174 -12.42 -2.38 7.40
N ARG A 175 -13.56 -3.07 7.50
CA ARG A 175 -14.86 -2.41 7.72
C ARG A 175 -14.91 -1.65 9.04
N LEU A 176 -14.31 -2.18 10.10
CA LEU A 176 -14.20 -1.47 11.37
C LEU A 176 -13.42 -0.14 11.21
N LEU A 177 -12.27 -0.19 10.57
CA LEU A 177 -11.35 0.96 10.46
C LEU A 177 -11.83 2.00 9.44
N GLU A 178 -12.58 1.58 8.41
CA GLU A 178 -13.22 2.49 7.46
C GLU A 178 -14.44 3.21 8.06
N ASN A 179 -15.24 2.50 8.88
CA ASN A 179 -16.53 3.03 9.34
C ASN A 179 -16.46 3.73 10.70
N VAL A 180 -15.44 3.47 11.53
CA VAL A 180 -15.29 4.08 12.86
C VAL A 180 -14.16 5.12 12.85
N SER A 181 -14.46 6.34 13.30
CA SER A 181 -13.48 7.43 13.39
C SER A 181 -12.31 7.09 14.32
N LEU A 182 -11.10 7.53 13.97
CA LEU A 182 -9.91 7.42 14.82
C LEU A 182 -10.12 7.98 16.24
N VAL A 183 -10.86 9.08 16.40
CA VAL A 183 -11.16 9.68 17.71
C VAL A 183 -11.87 8.68 18.64
N ASN A 184 -12.80 7.88 18.12
CA ASN A 184 -13.46 6.84 18.90
C ASN A 184 -12.52 5.65 19.13
N LEU A 185 -11.82 5.18 18.10
CA LEU A 185 -10.92 4.03 18.17
C LEU A 185 -9.78 4.23 19.18
N CYS A 186 -9.09 5.38 19.16
CA CYS A 186 -7.97 5.67 20.06
C CYS A 186 -8.36 5.78 21.54
N THR A 187 -9.66 5.88 21.86
CA THR A 187 -10.15 5.85 23.25
C THR A 187 -10.44 4.44 23.76
N ILE A 188 -10.43 3.43 22.88
CA ILE A 188 -10.63 2.03 23.26
C ILE A 188 -9.30 1.50 23.84
N PRO A 189 -9.27 0.97 25.09
CA PRO A 189 -8.04 0.56 25.76
C PRO A 189 -7.17 -0.42 24.96
N ASP A 190 -7.81 -1.40 24.30
CA ASP A 190 -7.13 -2.47 23.58
C ASP A 190 -6.81 -2.13 22.12
N PHE A 191 -7.14 -0.93 21.65
CA PHE A 191 -7.02 -0.58 20.23
C PHE A 191 -5.58 -0.67 19.71
N PHE A 192 -4.60 -0.20 20.48
CA PHE A 192 -3.20 -0.28 20.06
C PHE A 192 -2.67 -1.72 20.07
N GLN A 193 -3.13 -2.56 21.01
CA GLN A 193 -2.80 -3.98 20.99
C GLN A 193 -3.41 -4.68 19.78
N PHE A 194 -4.68 -4.38 19.48
CA PHE A 194 -5.35 -4.83 18.27
C PHE A 194 -4.58 -4.43 17.01
N LEU A 195 -4.17 -3.16 16.90
CA LEU A 195 -3.39 -2.73 15.75
C LEU A 195 -2.10 -3.56 15.61
N ASN A 196 -1.34 -3.78 16.70
CA ASN A 196 -0.13 -4.61 16.65
C ASN A 196 -0.41 -6.01 16.05
N GLU A 197 -1.51 -6.63 16.47
CA GLU A 197 -1.95 -7.93 15.96
C GLU A 197 -2.30 -7.86 14.45
N VAL A 198 -2.93 -6.77 14.01
CA VAL A 198 -3.18 -6.48 12.58
C VAL A 198 -1.85 -6.32 11.80
N GLY A 199 -0.85 -5.64 12.36
CA GLY A 199 0.48 -5.52 11.75
C GLY A 199 1.17 -6.87 11.60
N MET A 200 1.13 -7.70 12.64
CA MET A 200 1.73 -9.04 12.63
C MET A 200 1.09 -9.99 11.62
N ILE A 201 -0.25 -10.01 11.53
CA ILE A 201 -0.93 -10.85 10.53
C ILE A 201 -0.65 -10.32 9.12
N THR A 202 -0.60 -9.01 8.92
CA THR A 202 -0.22 -8.39 7.64
C THR A 202 1.18 -8.84 7.21
N VAL A 203 2.18 -8.74 8.08
CA VAL A 203 3.54 -9.21 7.77
C VAL A 203 3.57 -10.71 7.44
N SER A 204 2.79 -11.50 8.18
CA SER A 204 2.72 -12.96 7.98
C SER A 204 2.08 -13.32 6.63
N CYS A 205 1.00 -12.63 6.24
CA CYS A 205 0.37 -12.79 4.93
C CYS A 205 1.29 -12.34 3.78
N LEU A 206 2.13 -11.32 4.00
CA LEU A 206 3.14 -10.86 3.02
C LEU A 206 4.29 -11.85 2.81
N GLY A 207 4.72 -12.54 3.86
CA GLY A 207 5.68 -13.64 3.76
C GLY A 207 5.07 -14.93 3.23
N GLY A 208 3.76 -15.07 3.35
CA GLY A 208 3.02 -16.29 3.09
C GLY A 208 2.47 -16.47 1.68
N THR A 209 2.68 -15.55 0.74
CA THR A 209 1.76 -15.34 -0.41
C THR A 209 1.41 -16.62 -1.18
N VAL A 210 0.27 -17.17 -0.77
CA VAL A 210 -0.59 -18.12 -1.47
C VAL A 210 -1.04 -17.42 -2.76
N THR A 211 -0.99 -18.13 -3.88
CA THR A 211 -1.23 -17.60 -5.23
C THR A 211 -2.58 -16.92 -5.45
N ASP A 212 -3.52 -17.03 -4.51
CA ASP A 212 -4.95 -16.73 -4.74
C ASP A 212 -5.66 -15.98 -3.60
N VAL A 213 -4.95 -15.48 -2.58
CA VAL A 213 -5.61 -14.63 -1.56
C VAL A 213 -5.74 -13.22 -2.14
N ASP A 214 -6.99 -12.88 -2.47
CA ASP A 214 -7.48 -11.60 -3.00
C ASP A 214 -6.58 -10.41 -2.58
N GLU A 215 -5.91 -9.81 -3.57
CA GLU A 215 -4.83 -8.82 -3.41
C GLU A 215 -5.27 -7.51 -2.73
N GLY A 216 -6.57 -7.33 -2.48
CA GLY A 216 -7.16 -6.14 -1.87
C GLY A 216 -6.63 -5.83 -0.46
N TRP A 217 -6.30 -6.86 0.32
CA TRP A 217 -6.05 -6.68 1.76
C TRP A 217 -4.86 -5.78 2.10
N ILE A 218 -3.81 -5.73 1.25
CA ILE A 218 -2.64 -4.86 1.47
C ILE A 218 -2.93 -3.42 1.07
N SER A 219 -3.72 -3.19 0.02
CA SER A 219 -4.23 -1.85 -0.30
C SER A 219 -5.02 -1.28 0.87
N GLU A 220 -5.77 -2.13 1.56
CA GLU A 220 -6.63 -1.76 2.68
C GLU A 220 -5.86 -1.57 3.99
N ALA A 221 -4.80 -2.35 4.20
CA ALA A 221 -3.82 -2.12 5.26
C ALA A 221 -3.18 -0.73 5.16
N SER A 222 -2.93 -0.23 3.94
CA SER A 222 -2.41 1.12 3.71
C SER A 222 -3.45 2.21 3.92
N ASP A 223 -4.70 1.99 3.54
CA ASP A 223 -5.82 2.90 3.83
C ASP A 223 -6.04 3.11 5.34
N ILE A 224 -5.78 2.08 6.17
CA ILE A 224 -5.79 2.21 7.64
C ILE A 224 -4.70 3.19 8.10
N VAL A 225 -3.57 3.18 7.41
CA VAL A 225 -2.37 3.90 7.83
C VAL A 225 -2.39 5.36 7.38
N GLN A 226 -2.98 5.63 6.22
CA GLN A 226 -3.38 6.96 5.80
C GLN A 226 -4.89 7.00 5.55
N PRO A 227 -5.70 7.22 6.61
CA PRO A 227 -7.14 7.33 6.45
C PRO A 227 -7.43 8.53 5.56
N SER A 228 -7.74 8.24 4.30
CA SER A 228 -8.14 9.26 3.34
C SER A 228 -9.60 9.59 3.64
N ASP A 229 -9.89 10.67 4.38
CA ASP A 229 -11.27 11.21 4.36
C ASP A 229 -11.45 11.93 3.02
N PRO A 230 -12.32 11.43 2.13
CA PRO A 230 -12.61 12.09 0.85
C PRO A 230 -13.21 13.50 1.01
N ARG A 231 -13.46 13.97 2.24
CA ARG A 231 -14.02 15.29 2.57
C ARG A 231 -13.01 16.29 3.13
N GLY A 232 -11.72 15.96 3.23
CA GLY A 232 -10.65 16.95 3.45
C GLY A 232 -10.45 17.48 4.88
N ASN A 233 -10.97 16.79 5.91
CA ASN A 233 -10.57 17.05 7.29
C ASN A 233 -9.45 16.09 7.71
N ASP A 234 -8.42 16.59 8.41
CA ASP A 234 -7.35 15.76 8.97
C ASP A 234 -7.98 14.68 9.89
N PRO A 235 -7.78 13.38 9.63
CA PRO A 235 -8.32 12.28 10.45
C PRO A 235 -7.93 12.36 11.93
N LYS A 236 -6.84 13.06 12.23
CA LYS A 236 -6.32 13.28 13.59
C LYS A 236 -7.03 14.44 14.32
N THR A 237 -7.89 15.20 13.63
CA THR A 237 -8.63 16.31 14.22
C THR A 237 -9.50 15.80 15.39
N GLY A 238 -9.19 16.26 16.60
CA GLY A 238 -9.91 15.86 17.83
C GLY A 238 -9.23 14.77 18.66
N LEU A 239 -8.07 14.24 18.23
CA LEU A 239 -7.24 13.37 19.06
C LEU A 239 -6.50 14.18 20.14
N LEU A 240 -6.33 13.59 21.32
CA LEU A 240 -5.42 14.14 22.32
C LEU A 240 -3.96 14.06 21.81
N PRO A 241 -3.08 15.00 22.17
CA PRO A 241 -1.68 14.99 21.72
C PRO A 241 -0.96 13.66 21.96
N ASP A 242 -1.14 13.08 23.16
CA ASP A 242 -0.53 11.79 23.53
C ASP A 242 -1.05 10.64 22.64
N GLN A 243 -2.35 10.64 22.32
CA GLN A 243 -2.95 9.63 21.43
C GLN A 243 -2.45 9.78 20.00
N ALA A 244 -2.35 11.01 19.50
CA ALA A 244 -1.83 11.30 18.17
C ALA A 244 -0.34 10.91 18.05
N GLN A 245 0.45 11.17 19.08
CA GLN A 245 1.85 10.77 19.14
C GLN A 245 1.99 9.24 19.18
N HIS A 246 1.24 8.57 20.05
CA HIS A 246 1.30 7.11 20.17
C HIS A 246 0.85 6.42 18.87
N LEU A 247 -0.23 6.90 18.24
CA LEU A 247 -0.66 6.44 16.92
C LEU A 247 0.43 6.65 15.89
N THR A 248 1.02 7.85 15.80
CA THR A 248 2.08 8.14 14.84
C THR A 248 3.29 7.22 15.02
N GLN A 249 3.78 7.04 16.25
CA GLN A 249 4.89 6.15 16.56
C GLN A 249 4.59 4.69 16.18
N TYR A 250 3.38 4.24 16.49
CA TYR A 250 2.92 2.90 16.14
C TYR A 250 2.85 2.70 14.62
N MET A 251 2.19 3.60 13.89
CA MET A 251 2.07 3.53 12.43
C MET A 251 3.44 3.53 11.75
N THR A 252 4.37 4.33 12.27
CA THR A 252 5.76 4.42 11.78
C THR A 252 6.50 3.08 11.92
N THR A 253 6.28 2.37 13.03
CA THR A 253 6.92 1.07 13.31
C THR A 253 6.37 -0.01 12.40
N VAL A 254 5.05 -0.13 12.32
CA VAL A 254 4.40 -1.17 11.52
C VAL A 254 4.56 -0.93 10.02
N ALA A 255 4.46 0.33 9.56
CA ALA A 255 4.71 0.66 8.16
C ALA A 255 6.12 0.22 7.72
N TYR A 256 7.14 0.46 8.54
CA TYR A 256 8.49 -0.03 8.23
C TYR A 256 8.57 -1.56 8.17
N GLN A 257 8.00 -2.27 9.13
CA GLN A 257 8.00 -3.74 9.12
C GLN A 257 7.31 -4.33 7.88
N ILE A 258 6.19 -3.74 7.47
CA ILE A 258 5.46 -4.13 6.26
C ILE A 258 6.34 -3.90 5.02
N VAL A 259 6.93 -2.71 4.91
CA VAL A 259 7.77 -2.32 3.78
C VAL A 259 9.04 -3.17 3.71
N GLU A 260 9.70 -3.45 4.84
CA GLU A 260 10.88 -4.32 4.93
C GLU A 260 10.55 -5.77 4.56
N THR A 261 9.41 -6.27 5.04
CA THR A 261 8.93 -7.61 4.67
C THR A 261 8.65 -7.67 3.17
N TYR A 262 7.96 -6.66 2.62
CA TYR A 262 7.68 -6.57 1.19
C TYR A 262 8.96 -6.55 0.36
N MET A 263 9.95 -5.73 0.75
CA MET A 263 11.27 -5.69 0.10
C MET A 263 11.99 -7.04 0.15
N THR A 264 11.76 -7.84 1.19
CA THR A 264 12.42 -9.14 1.37
C THR A 264 11.70 -10.25 0.61
N THR A 265 10.37 -10.30 0.65
CA THR A 265 9.55 -11.41 0.13
C THR A 265 9.18 -11.22 -1.35
N ARG A 266 9.00 -9.97 -1.80
CA ARG A 266 8.48 -9.65 -3.13
C ARG A 266 9.57 -9.37 -4.17
N LEU A 267 10.84 -9.65 -3.87
CA LEU A 267 11.88 -9.85 -4.89
C LEU A 267 11.54 -11.01 -5.86
N GLU A 268 10.41 -11.70 -5.65
CA GLU A 268 9.93 -12.78 -6.49
C GLU A 268 8.60 -12.49 -7.25
N ARG A 269 7.54 -11.80 -6.73
CA ARG A 269 6.29 -11.39 -7.48
C ARG A 269 5.35 -10.43 -6.70
N ALA A 270 4.90 -9.22 -7.18
CA ALA A 270 3.54 -8.61 -6.95
C ALA A 270 3.31 -7.12 -7.29
N LYS A 271 2.02 -6.72 -7.35
CA LYS A 271 1.43 -5.46 -7.83
C LYS A 271 0.74 -4.57 -6.76
N GLN A 272 1.48 -3.92 -5.87
CA GLN A 272 0.92 -3.08 -4.77
C GLN A 272 1.79 -1.87 -4.41
N LEU A 273 2.42 -1.26 -5.41
CA LEU A 273 3.55 -0.38 -5.18
C LEU A 273 3.13 1.00 -4.66
N THR A 274 1.95 1.49 -5.02
CA THR A 274 1.40 2.76 -4.50
C THR A 274 1.24 2.69 -2.97
N CYS A 275 0.63 1.61 -2.47
CA CYS A 275 0.48 1.33 -1.05
C CYS A 275 1.83 1.32 -0.32
N ILE A 276 2.80 0.55 -0.85
CA ILE A 276 4.13 0.43 -0.26
C ILE A 276 4.88 1.76 -0.28
N GLY A 277 4.70 2.56 -1.34
CA GLY A 277 5.20 3.93 -1.43
C GLY A 277 4.69 4.79 -0.28
N THR A 278 3.38 4.79 -0.07
CA THR A 278 2.71 5.52 1.01
C THR A 278 3.19 5.08 2.40
N LEU A 279 3.29 3.77 2.63
CA LEU A 279 3.80 3.22 3.90
C LEU A 279 5.27 3.61 4.13
N GLY A 280 6.11 3.50 3.10
CA GLY A 280 7.52 3.86 3.17
C GLY A 280 7.74 5.33 3.55
N ARG A 281 6.87 6.22 3.07
CA ARG A 281 6.93 7.66 3.38
C ARG A 281 6.55 8.01 4.82
N LEU A 282 5.94 7.11 5.59
CA LEU A 282 5.65 7.36 7.01
C LEU A 282 6.88 7.17 7.90
N ASN A 283 7.79 6.29 7.48
CA ASN A 283 9.08 6.09 8.12
C ASN A 283 10.22 6.10 7.08
N PRO A 284 10.45 7.24 6.41
CA PRO A 284 11.26 7.26 5.20
C PRO A 284 12.74 7.02 5.45
N GLN A 285 13.30 7.44 6.59
CA GLN A 285 14.72 7.25 6.90
C GLN A 285 15.17 5.78 6.81
N PRO A 286 14.62 4.85 7.62
CA PRO A 286 15.06 3.45 7.56
C PRO A 286 14.68 2.77 6.25
N CYS A 287 13.54 3.13 5.63
CA CYS A 287 13.15 2.58 4.33
C CYS A 287 14.15 2.92 3.22
N LEU A 288 14.55 4.20 3.12
CA LEU A 288 15.47 4.67 2.09
C LEU A 288 16.90 4.14 2.32
N VAL A 289 17.35 4.08 3.57
CA VAL A 289 18.66 3.48 3.92
C VAL A 289 18.68 1.99 3.54
N ARG A 290 17.60 1.25 3.82
CA ARG A 290 17.49 -0.16 3.46
C ARG A 290 17.46 -0.37 1.94
N LEU A 291 16.70 0.44 1.21
CA LEU A 291 16.69 0.43 -0.26
C LEU A 291 18.06 0.73 -0.86
N HIS A 292 18.75 1.74 -0.33
CA HIS A 292 20.10 2.07 -0.76
C HIS A 292 21.05 0.89 -0.55
N GLN A 293 21.01 0.24 0.61
CA GLN A 293 21.84 -0.94 0.88
C GLN A 293 21.54 -2.06 -0.12
N LEU A 294 20.27 -2.41 -0.31
CA LEU A 294 19.86 -3.46 -1.24
C LEU A 294 20.30 -3.14 -2.66
N LEU A 295 20.06 -1.91 -3.13
CA LEU A 295 20.47 -1.45 -4.45
C LEU A 295 21.99 -1.50 -4.62
N ALA A 296 22.76 -1.02 -3.64
CA ALA A 296 24.21 -1.00 -3.70
C ALA A 296 24.79 -2.42 -3.79
N GLU A 297 24.32 -3.35 -2.95
CA GLU A 297 24.76 -4.75 -2.98
C GLU A 297 24.44 -5.41 -4.33
N ARG A 298 23.24 -5.19 -4.88
CA ARG A 298 22.83 -5.75 -6.17
C ARG A 298 23.55 -5.08 -7.33
N PHE A 299 23.79 -3.78 -7.27
CA PHE A 299 24.54 -3.07 -8.28
C PHE A 299 26.02 -3.50 -8.31
N GLU A 300 26.66 -3.69 -7.16
CA GLU A 300 28.01 -4.27 -7.10
C GLU A 300 28.04 -5.69 -7.68
N SER A 301 27.05 -6.53 -7.36
CA SER A 301 26.94 -7.87 -7.94
C SER A 301 26.75 -7.82 -9.46
N PHE A 302 25.95 -6.87 -9.94
CA PHE A 302 25.70 -6.65 -11.36
C PHE A 302 26.97 -6.21 -12.09
N LYS A 303 27.74 -5.27 -11.51
CA LYS A 303 29.06 -4.88 -12.04
C LYS A 303 30.05 -6.06 -12.02
N GLY A 304 30.04 -6.85 -10.94
CA GLY A 304 30.87 -8.05 -10.78
C GLY A 304 30.67 -9.07 -11.90
N PHE A 305 29.43 -9.27 -12.34
CA PHE A 305 29.10 -10.14 -13.48
C PHE A 305 29.84 -9.74 -14.76
N PHE A 306 29.88 -8.44 -15.09
CA PHE A 306 30.61 -7.96 -16.28
C PHE A 306 32.13 -7.99 -16.13
N ASN A 307 32.64 -8.10 -14.89
CA ASN A 307 34.07 -8.25 -14.59
C ASN A 307 34.53 -9.73 -14.58
N GLY A 308 33.67 -10.67 -14.98
CA GLY A 308 34.00 -12.10 -15.06
C GLY A 308 33.83 -12.89 -13.77
N GLN A 309 33.07 -12.36 -12.79
CA GLN A 309 32.61 -13.15 -11.63
C GLN A 309 31.42 -14.06 -12.04
N SER A 310 31.19 -15.14 -11.28
CA SER A 310 30.26 -16.24 -11.61
C SER A 310 28.93 -15.79 -12.24
N GLN A 311 28.51 -16.50 -13.29
CA GLN A 311 27.31 -16.18 -14.08
C GLN A 311 25.98 -16.67 -13.46
N ASP A 312 26.04 -17.44 -12.37
CA ASP A 312 24.87 -18.03 -11.75
C ASP A 312 24.00 -16.96 -11.07
N GLY A 313 22.72 -16.91 -11.45
CA GLY A 313 21.73 -16.07 -10.79
C GLY A 313 21.50 -14.69 -11.40
N LEU A 314 22.01 -14.38 -12.61
CA LEU A 314 21.77 -13.09 -13.29
C LEU A 314 20.26 -12.78 -13.45
N VAL A 315 19.43 -13.79 -13.75
CA VAL A 315 17.97 -13.62 -13.87
C VAL A 315 17.37 -13.17 -12.53
N LEU A 316 17.76 -13.81 -11.43
CA LEU A 316 17.33 -13.41 -10.08
C LEU A 316 17.80 -12.00 -9.75
N LEU A 317 19.04 -11.64 -10.11
CA LEU A 317 19.57 -10.30 -9.91
C LEU A 317 18.77 -9.25 -10.69
N HIS A 318 18.35 -9.54 -11.92
CA HIS A 318 17.48 -8.67 -12.70
C HIS A 318 16.11 -8.48 -12.06
N GLU A 319 15.47 -9.56 -11.60
CA GLU A 319 14.20 -9.46 -10.85
C GLU A 319 14.38 -8.61 -9.58
N GLN A 320 15.48 -8.82 -8.85
CA GLN A 320 15.77 -8.04 -7.65
C GLN A 320 15.94 -6.55 -7.94
N LEU A 321 16.71 -6.20 -8.98
CA LEU A 321 16.87 -4.82 -9.42
C LEU A 321 15.54 -4.20 -9.85
N HIS A 322 14.75 -4.93 -10.65
CA HIS A 322 13.43 -4.50 -11.09
C HIS A 322 12.53 -4.10 -9.90
N TRP A 323 12.41 -4.96 -8.88
CA TRP A 323 11.58 -4.68 -7.71
C TRP A 323 12.13 -3.55 -6.83
N ILE A 324 13.45 -3.47 -6.65
CA ILE A 324 14.07 -2.36 -5.90
C ILE A 324 13.77 -1.02 -6.58
N ILE A 325 13.89 -0.95 -7.92
CA ILE A 325 13.58 0.25 -8.70
C ILE A 325 12.10 0.63 -8.50
N LEU A 326 11.18 -0.32 -8.65
CA LEU A 326 9.74 -0.10 -8.51
C LEU A 326 9.37 0.42 -7.12
N ILE A 327 9.86 -0.20 -6.05
CA ILE A 327 9.57 0.22 -4.67
C ILE A 327 10.14 1.61 -4.40
N ALA A 328 11.39 1.86 -4.80
CA ALA A 328 12.02 3.16 -4.60
C ALA A 328 11.30 4.28 -5.36
N ALA A 329 10.84 4.02 -6.59
CA ALA A 329 10.10 4.98 -7.40
C ALA A 329 8.84 5.48 -6.67
N HIS A 330 8.08 4.55 -6.08
CA HIS A 330 6.84 4.86 -5.38
C HIS A 330 7.07 5.55 -4.04
N ILE A 331 8.18 5.23 -3.33
CA ILE A 331 8.54 5.96 -2.12
C ILE A 331 9.00 7.38 -2.45
N LEU A 332 9.85 7.56 -3.46
CA LEU A 332 10.46 8.86 -3.78
C LEU A 332 9.50 9.83 -4.47
N ALA A 333 8.63 9.36 -5.37
CA ALA A 333 7.83 10.25 -6.21
C ALA A 333 6.41 9.73 -6.49
N ASP A 334 5.48 10.68 -6.61
CA ASP A 334 4.13 10.42 -7.11
C ASP A 334 4.09 10.36 -8.63
N SER A 335 3.03 9.76 -9.19
CA SER A 335 2.88 9.59 -10.64
C SER A 335 2.64 10.91 -11.40
N GLY A 336 2.12 11.95 -10.72
CA GLY A 336 1.97 13.30 -11.29
C GLY A 336 0.93 13.40 -12.42
N LYS A 337 -0.21 12.73 -12.29
CA LYS A 337 -1.28 12.77 -13.30
C LYS A 337 -2.10 14.05 -13.18
N GLY A 338 -2.02 14.92 -14.19
CA GLY A 338 -2.86 16.13 -14.34
C GLY A 338 -2.28 17.41 -13.76
N GLU A 339 -1.34 17.32 -12.82
CA GLU A 339 -0.64 18.45 -12.19
C GLU A 339 0.87 18.19 -12.12
N GLN A 340 1.66 19.24 -11.91
CA GLN A 340 3.11 19.11 -11.72
C GLN A 340 3.35 18.37 -10.38
N PRO A 341 3.95 17.17 -10.38
CA PRO A 341 4.22 16.46 -9.14
C PRO A 341 5.32 17.18 -8.36
N MET A 342 5.11 17.29 -7.05
CA MET A 342 6.07 17.86 -6.11
C MET A 342 6.87 16.74 -5.45
N ILE A 343 8.00 17.08 -4.83
CA ILE A 343 8.68 16.17 -3.90
C ILE A 343 7.81 16.04 -2.65
N PRO A 344 7.51 14.82 -2.16
CA PRO A 344 6.73 14.65 -0.94
C PRO A 344 7.35 15.42 0.25
N ASP A 345 6.54 16.21 0.95
CA ASP A 345 6.99 17.11 2.03
C ASP A 345 7.83 16.40 3.09
N ILE A 346 7.47 15.17 3.44
CA ILE A 346 8.20 14.36 4.42
C ILE A 346 9.63 14.03 3.97
N LEU A 347 9.84 13.84 2.66
CA LEU A 347 11.17 13.60 2.09
C LEU A 347 11.98 14.89 2.03
N MET A 348 11.33 16.01 1.72
CA MET A 348 11.96 17.33 1.75
C MET A 348 12.45 17.67 3.16
N GLN A 349 11.60 17.47 4.18
CA GLN A 349 11.95 17.64 5.58
C GLN A 349 13.05 16.68 6.02
N LEU A 350 12.95 15.41 5.63
CA LEU A 350 13.95 14.41 5.97
C LEU A 350 15.33 14.81 5.45
N SER A 351 15.42 15.13 4.17
CA SER A 351 16.66 15.55 3.49
C SER A 351 17.27 16.78 4.15
N GLY A 352 16.45 17.77 4.48
CA GLY A 352 16.91 19.01 5.12
C GLY A 352 17.31 18.86 6.58
N SER A 353 16.86 17.79 7.26
CA SER A 353 17.24 17.47 8.65
C SER A 353 18.59 16.76 8.79
N GLN A 354 19.18 16.29 7.69
CA GLN A 354 20.43 15.52 7.72
C GLN A 354 21.64 16.42 8.04
N PRO A 355 22.67 15.89 8.73
CA PRO A 355 23.83 16.69 9.11
C PRO A 355 24.75 17.03 7.93
N SER A 356 24.73 16.23 6.86
CA SER A 356 25.53 16.45 5.66
C SER A 356 24.89 15.81 4.44
N LEU A 357 25.32 16.26 3.25
CA LEU A 357 24.89 15.72 1.96
C LEU A 357 25.18 14.22 1.82
N GLU A 358 26.32 13.76 2.33
CA GLU A 358 26.75 12.35 2.29
C GLU A 358 25.87 11.42 3.13
N GLN A 359 25.13 11.97 4.10
CA GLN A 359 24.21 11.22 4.94
C GLN A 359 22.76 11.36 4.46
N ASP A 360 22.52 12.08 3.37
CA ASP A 360 21.18 12.32 2.85
C ASP A 360 20.64 11.09 2.10
N PRO A 361 19.68 10.35 2.68
CA PRO A 361 19.20 9.11 2.06
C PRO A 361 18.38 9.37 0.79
N VAL A 362 17.76 10.55 0.64
CA VAL A 362 16.97 10.91 -0.54
C VAL A 362 17.91 11.19 -1.71
N VAL A 363 18.94 12.00 -1.47
CA VAL A 363 19.94 12.34 -2.48
C VAL A 363 20.78 11.13 -2.86
N ASN A 364 21.32 10.41 -1.88
CA ASN A 364 22.20 9.26 -2.12
C ASN A 364 21.50 8.15 -2.91
N LEU A 365 20.26 7.80 -2.55
CA LEU A 365 19.49 6.79 -3.29
C LEU A 365 19.23 7.23 -4.73
N SER A 366 18.84 8.49 -4.93
CA SER A 366 18.61 9.05 -6.27
C SER A 366 19.90 9.03 -7.12
N GLN A 367 21.04 9.41 -6.54
CA GLN A 367 22.33 9.35 -7.23
C GLN A 367 22.74 7.92 -7.59
N LEU A 368 22.50 6.96 -6.70
CA LEU A 368 22.81 5.54 -6.97
C LEU A 368 21.99 5.00 -8.15
N PHE A 369 20.74 5.42 -8.33
CA PHE A 369 19.97 5.09 -9.54
C PHE A 369 20.51 5.76 -10.81
N LEU A 370 20.96 7.02 -10.73
CA LEU A 370 21.62 7.68 -11.86
C LEU A 370 22.90 6.94 -12.27
N GLU A 371 23.68 6.46 -11.30
CA GLU A 371 24.87 5.64 -11.54
C GLU A 371 24.55 4.28 -12.14
N LEU A 372 23.52 3.59 -11.63
CA LEU A 372 23.02 2.33 -12.20
C LEU A 372 22.64 2.53 -13.66
N PHE A 373 21.90 3.60 -13.97
CA PHE A 373 21.46 3.88 -15.34
C PHE A 373 22.61 4.25 -16.27
N ARG A 374 23.59 5.02 -15.78
CA ARG A 374 24.82 5.30 -16.52
C ARG A 374 25.57 4.01 -16.87
N PHE A 375 25.70 3.11 -15.89
CA PHE A 375 26.40 1.84 -16.09
C PHE A 375 25.65 0.94 -17.08
N SER A 376 24.34 0.75 -16.90
CA SER A 376 23.53 -0.09 -17.79
C SER A 376 23.49 0.41 -19.24
N SER A 377 23.67 1.71 -19.43
CA SER A 377 23.67 2.35 -20.76
C SER A 377 25.07 2.44 -21.38
N SER A 378 26.12 2.01 -20.68
CA SER A 378 27.52 2.16 -21.16
C SER A 378 27.92 1.13 -22.23
N PHE A 379 27.08 0.12 -22.47
CA PHE A 379 27.33 -0.96 -23.41
C PHE A 379 26.92 -0.59 -24.84
N GLY A 380 27.64 -1.13 -25.83
CA GLY A 380 27.30 -0.94 -27.25
C GLY A 380 26.19 -1.87 -27.71
N SER A 381 25.34 -1.41 -28.65
CA SER A 381 24.13 -2.13 -29.12
C SER A 381 24.37 -3.51 -29.76
N ASN A 382 25.62 -3.90 -30.00
CA ASN A 382 26.00 -5.17 -30.62
C ASN A 382 27.04 -5.95 -29.80
N THR A 383 27.18 -5.65 -28.50
CA THR A 383 28.15 -6.33 -27.64
C THR A 383 27.51 -7.45 -26.82
N VAL A 384 28.33 -8.40 -26.37
CA VAL A 384 27.85 -9.52 -25.54
C VAL A 384 27.32 -8.99 -24.19
N GLU A 385 27.91 -7.92 -23.68
CA GLU A 385 27.49 -7.25 -22.46
C GLU A 385 26.07 -6.70 -22.59
N ALA A 386 25.73 -6.07 -23.72
CA ALA A 386 24.37 -5.60 -23.98
C ALA A 386 23.35 -6.75 -23.98
N SER A 387 23.72 -7.93 -24.50
CA SER A 387 22.84 -9.12 -24.50
C SER A 387 22.58 -9.70 -23.10
N ASN A 388 23.43 -9.36 -22.13
CA ASN A 388 23.25 -9.75 -20.73
C ASN A 388 22.47 -8.70 -19.91
N CYS A 389 22.08 -7.58 -20.51
CA CYS A 389 21.18 -6.62 -19.88
C CYS A 389 19.72 -7.06 -20.08
N SER A 390 18.89 -6.90 -19.05
CA SER A 390 17.45 -7.20 -19.15
C SER A 390 16.66 -6.02 -19.72
N PRO A 391 15.91 -6.18 -20.84
CA PRO A 391 15.03 -5.13 -21.36
C PRO A 391 13.98 -4.69 -20.32
N ARG A 392 13.43 -5.63 -19.55
CA ARG A 392 12.47 -5.33 -18.46
C ARG A 392 13.09 -4.41 -17.40
N VAL A 393 14.34 -4.66 -17.00
CA VAL A 393 15.05 -3.78 -16.05
C VAL A 393 15.31 -2.42 -16.66
N ALA A 394 15.73 -2.36 -17.94
CA ALA A 394 15.96 -1.11 -18.64
C ALA A 394 14.67 -0.27 -18.74
N GLU A 395 13.57 -0.87 -19.18
CA GLU A 395 12.24 -0.26 -19.23
C GLU A 395 11.86 0.32 -17.87
N THR A 396 11.99 -0.48 -16.81
CA THR A 396 11.66 -0.06 -15.43
C THR A 396 12.54 1.08 -14.95
N LEU A 397 13.83 1.07 -15.29
CA LEU A 397 14.77 2.12 -14.91
C LEU A 397 14.48 3.42 -15.68
N ILE A 398 14.12 3.34 -16.96
CA ILE A 398 13.68 4.49 -17.76
C ILE A 398 12.36 5.05 -17.22
N TRP A 399 11.42 4.18 -16.85
CA TRP A 399 10.18 4.58 -16.17
C TRP A 399 10.46 5.27 -14.83
N TYR A 400 11.41 4.77 -14.03
CA TYR A 400 11.86 5.44 -12.81
C TYR A 400 12.42 6.84 -13.13
N MET A 401 13.30 6.95 -14.12
CA MET A 401 13.88 8.24 -14.52
C MET A 401 12.81 9.23 -14.97
N GLU A 402 11.82 8.76 -15.73
CA GLU A 402 10.66 9.56 -16.09
C GLU A 402 9.95 10.05 -14.83
N ARG A 403 9.48 9.14 -13.97
CA ARG A 403 8.70 9.49 -12.77
C ARG A 403 9.45 10.43 -11.84
N TRP A 404 10.70 10.09 -11.52
CA TRP A 404 11.56 10.87 -10.62
C TRP A 404 11.85 12.27 -11.19
N SER A 405 12.14 12.37 -12.49
CA SER A 405 12.54 13.64 -13.11
C SER A 405 11.45 14.72 -13.03
N LYS A 406 10.18 14.33 -12.99
CA LYS A 406 9.05 15.27 -12.91
C LYS A 406 9.07 16.07 -11.60
N SER A 407 9.48 15.47 -10.49
CA SER A 407 9.53 16.15 -9.18
C SER A 407 10.91 16.70 -8.83
N TYR A 408 11.98 15.99 -9.20
CA TYR A 408 13.32 16.23 -8.66
C TYR A 408 14.21 17.10 -9.53
N VAL A 409 13.96 17.27 -10.83
CA VAL A 409 14.90 17.99 -11.71
C VAL A 409 14.49 19.43 -11.90
N LEU A 410 15.46 20.34 -11.74
CA LEU A 410 15.29 21.79 -11.85
C LEU A 410 14.20 22.33 -10.90
N VAL A 411 14.25 21.82 -9.66
CA VAL A 411 13.34 22.21 -8.59
C VAL A 411 13.40 23.72 -8.36
N ASP A 412 12.23 24.35 -8.29
CA ASP A 412 12.07 25.77 -7.97
C ASP A 412 11.83 25.95 -6.47
N GLU A 413 12.71 26.66 -5.78
CA GLU A 413 12.59 26.92 -4.35
C GLU A 413 11.31 27.69 -4.00
N ASN A 414 10.77 28.47 -4.94
CA ASN A 414 9.56 29.27 -4.73
C ASN A 414 8.27 28.44 -4.71
N GLU A 415 8.32 27.21 -5.23
CA GLU A 415 7.16 26.30 -5.26
C GLU A 415 6.98 25.55 -3.93
N TYR A 416 7.96 25.61 -3.03
CA TYR A 416 7.95 24.88 -1.76
C TYR A 416 7.93 25.82 -0.56
N GLY A 417 7.13 25.48 0.48
CA GLY A 417 7.16 26.20 1.75
C GLY A 417 8.46 26.00 2.54
N TYR A 418 9.12 24.85 2.34
CA TYR A 418 10.43 24.53 2.88
C TYR A 418 11.24 23.80 1.81
N MET A 419 12.49 24.21 1.61
CA MET A 419 13.40 23.61 0.64
C MET A 419 14.62 23.04 1.34
N SER A 420 14.92 21.76 1.10
CA SER A 420 16.14 21.13 1.59
C SER A 420 17.36 21.73 0.90
N PRO A 421 18.40 22.16 1.63
CA PRO A 421 19.64 22.66 1.03
C PRO A 421 20.38 21.57 0.23
N HIS A 422 20.22 20.30 0.58
CA HIS A 422 20.84 19.19 -0.11
C HIS A 422 20.19 18.93 -1.47
N ILE A 423 18.86 18.85 -1.52
CA ILE A 423 18.10 18.68 -2.77
C ILE A 423 18.29 19.91 -3.67
N ALA A 424 18.22 21.13 -3.12
CA ALA A 424 18.43 22.36 -3.87
C ALA A 424 19.80 22.38 -4.56
N LYS A 425 20.86 22.00 -3.82
CA LYS A 425 22.22 21.96 -4.34
C LYS A 425 22.41 20.93 -5.45
N VAL A 426 21.85 19.72 -5.31
CA VAL A 426 22.12 18.64 -6.26
C VAL A 426 21.16 18.66 -7.46
N PHE A 427 19.89 18.99 -7.25
CA PHE A 427 18.88 18.87 -8.30
C PHE A 427 18.13 20.18 -8.62
N GLY A 428 18.32 21.23 -7.84
CA GLY A 428 17.69 22.54 -8.06
C GLY A 428 18.18 23.28 -9.29
N ARG A 429 17.51 24.40 -9.60
CA ARG A 429 17.89 25.29 -10.71
C ARG A 429 19.24 25.99 -10.44
N PRO A 430 20.01 26.33 -11.49
CA PRO A 430 21.13 27.25 -11.36
C PRO A 430 20.58 28.62 -10.95
N GLY A 431 20.74 28.94 -9.67
CA GLY A 431 20.15 30.08 -8.99
C GLY A 431 20.95 30.42 -7.72
N PRO A 432 20.36 31.08 -6.71
CA PRO A 432 21.10 31.46 -5.49
C PRO A 432 21.75 30.29 -4.75
N SER A 433 21.22 29.08 -4.90
CA SER A 433 21.74 27.86 -4.27
C SER A 433 22.76 27.06 -5.10
N ASP A 434 23.19 27.59 -6.25
CA ASP A 434 24.15 26.93 -7.17
C ASP A 434 23.73 25.48 -7.54
N GLY A 435 22.44 25.30 -7.81
CA GLY A 435 21.85 23.99 -8.08
C GLY A 435 22.38 23.34 -9.35
N GLN A 436 22.69 22.05 -9.27
CA GLN A 436 23.29 21.26 -10.35
C GLN A 436 22.27 20.62 -11.33
N GLY A 437 21.00 21.03 -11.29
CA GLY A 437 19.93 20.40 -12.09
C GLY A 437 20.18 20.38 -13.61
N LEU A 438 20.90 21.37 -14.16
CA LEU A 438 21.25 21.36 -15.60
C LEU A 438 22.23 20.24 -15.98
N LEU A 439 23.11 19.81 -15.06
CA LEU A 439 23.98 18.66 -15.30
C LEU A 439 23.17 17.37 -15.41
N VAL A 440 22.09 17.26 -14.63
CA VAL A 440 21.16 16.12 -14.70
C VAL A 440 20.40 16.11 -16.02
N ILE A 441 19.99 17.28 -16.53
CA ILE A 441 19.38 17.40 -17.86
C ILE A 441 20.35 16.93 -18.96
N GLY A 442 21.59 17.42 -18.94
CA GLY A 442 22.62 17.00 -19.90
C GLY A 442 22.83 15.48 -19.87
N PHE A 443 22.93 14.91 -18.66
CA PHE A 443 22.98 13.46 -18.47
C PHE A 443 21.77 12.76 -19.09
N PHE A 444 20.54 13.22 -18.85
CA PHE A 444 19.32 12.62 -19.41
C PHE A 444 19.28 12.63 -20.93
N ILE A 445 19.66 13.74 -21.57
CA ILE A 445 19.73 13.82 -23.02
C ILE A 445 20.68 12.77 -23.58
N ASP A 446 21.86 12.63 -22.98
CA ASP A 446 22.87 11.66 -23.42
C ASP A 446 22.40 10.22 -23.18
N GLN A 447 21.76 9.95 -22.03
CA GLN A 447 21.22 8.62 -21.74
C GLN A 447 20.06 8.26 -22.67
N MET A 448 19.14 9.19 -22.97
CA MET A 448 18.05 8.96 -23.91
C MET A 448 18.59 8.59 -25.29
N LYS A 449 19.52 9.39 -25.83
CA LYS A 449 20.17 9.10 -27.13
C LYS A 449 20.82 7.72 -27.14
N THR A 450 21.56 7.39 -26.09
CA THR A 450 22.27 6.11 -25.97
C THR A 450 21.29 4.93 -25.90
N ASN A 451 20.23 5.06 -25.09
CA ASN A 451 19.25 3.98 -24.93
C ASN A 451 18.36 3.79 -26.16
N PHE A 452 18.05 4.84 -26.93
CA PHE A 452 17.36 4.70 -28.22
C PHE A 452 18.16 3.84 -29.20
N ILE A 453 19.50 3.93 -29.17
CA ILE A 453 20.38 3.12 -30.01
C ILE A 453 20.52 1.71 -29.45
N LEU A 454 20.76 1.59 -28.13
CA LEU A 454 20.97 0.32 -27.44
C LEU A 454 19.75 -0.61 -27.54
N TRP A 455 18.55 -0.06 -27.35
CA TRP A 455 17.29 -0.82 -27.28
C TRP A 455 16.44 -0.70 -28.55
N ASN A 456 17.05 -0.41 -29.70
CA ASN A 456 16.32 -0.18 -30.96
C ASN A 456 15.44 -1.36 -31.43
N ALA A 457 15.65 -2.56 -30.89
CA ALA A 457 14.93 -3.77 -31.23
C ALA A 457 13.84 -4.15 -30.20
N ASP A 458 13.77 -3.46 -29.06
CA ASP A 458 12.83 -3.75 -27.98
C ASP A 458 11.71 -2.68 -27.93
N PRO A 459 10.48 -3.02 -28.34
CA PRO A 459 9.41 -2.04 -28.50
C PRO A 459 8.94 -1.45 -27.16
N ASP A 460 8.98 -2.22 -26.08
CA ASP A 460 8.47 -1.79 -24.77
C ASP A 460 9.41 -0.74 -24.16
N VAL A 461 10.72 -1.00 -24.21
CA VAL A 461 11.74 -0.02 -23.81
C VAL A 461 11.64 1.26 -24.64
N LEU A 462 11.47 1.15 -25.97
CA LEU A 462 11.34 2.31 -26.85
C LEU A 462 10.08 3.12 -26.56
N ASN A 463 8.95 2.47 -26.31
CA ASN A 463 7.71 3.14 -25.91
C ASN A 463 7.91 3.93 -24.62
N GLN A 464 8.59 3.34 -23.62
CA GLN A 464 8.88 3.99 -22.35
C GLN A 464 9.86 5.17 -22.51
N LEU A 465 10.86 5.09 -23.40
CA LEU A 465 11.71 6.23 -23.76
C LEU A 465 10.93 7.38 -24.40
N VAL A 466 9.98 7.06 -25.29
CA VAL A 466 9.11 8.05 -25.92
C VAL A 466 8.21 8.74 -24.89
N LYS A 467 7.66 7.98 -23.92
CA LYS A 467 6.91 8.55 -22.79
C LYS A 467 7.77 9.49 -21.96
N TRP A 468 9.01 9.10 -21.65
CA TRP A 468 9.93 9.98 -20.93
C TRP A 468 10.24 11.27 -21.70
N LEU A 469 10.52 11.17 -23.01
CA LEU A 469 10.74 12.33 -23.87
C LEU A 469 9.51 13.25 -23.93
N HIS A 470 8.31 12.67 -24.02
CA HIS A 470 7.06 13.42 -23.97
C HIS A 470 6.92 14.17 -22.63
N SER A 471 7.19 13.48 -21.51
CA SER A 471 7.18 14.06 -20.17
C SER A 471 8.15 15.23 -20.03
N CYS A 472 9.35 15.15 -20.63
CA CYS A 472 10.26 16.28 -20.69
C CYS A 472 9.72 17.48 -21.48
N GLY A 473 8.85 17.25 -22.47
CA GLY A 473 8.19 18.29 -23.24
C GLY A 473 6.95 18.91 -22.56
N THR A 474 6.34 18.20 -21.62
CA THR A 474 5.12 18.65 -20.91
C THR A 474 5.37 19.21 -19.51
N CYS A 475 6.36 18.70 -18.78
CA CYS A 475 6.69 19.21 -17.45
C CYS A 475 7.46 20.53 -17.56
N ASN A 476 6.98 21.56 -16.84
CA ASN A 476 7.49 22.93 -16.96
C ASN A 476 9.00 23.00 -16.69
N ASN A 477 9.46 22.35 -15.63
CA ASN A 477 10.88 22.37 -15.21
C ASN A 477 11.79 21.71 -16.25
N LEU A 478 11.40 20.52 -16.72
CA LEU A 478 12.17 19.76 -17.72
C LEU A 478 12.19 20.48 -19.08
N LYS A 479 11.05 21.01 -19.52
CA LYS A 479 10.94 21.74 -20.78
C LYS A 479 11.84 22.97 -20.79
N GLN A 480 11.87 23.75 -19.70
CA GLN A 480 12.75 24.90 -19.59
C GLN A 480 14.23 24.50 -19.59
N GLY A 481 14.58 23.43 -18.88
CA GLY A 481 15.93 22.88 -18.88
C GLY A 481 16.42 22.48 -20.26
N LEU A 482 15.60 21.73 -21.01
CA LEU A 482 15.92 21.28 -22.37
C LEU A 482 16.08 22.43 -23.37
N LEU A 483 15.40 23.56 -23.18
CA LEU A 483 15.54 24.73 -24.04
C LEU A 483 16.82 25.53 -23.75
N GLN A 484 17.44 25.31 -22.59
CA GLN A 484 18.65 26.01 -22.13
C GLN A 484 19.92 25.18 -22.34
N SER A 485 19.80 23.85 -22.46
CA SER A 485 20.87 22.90 -22.82
C SER A 485 21.09 22.83 -24.32
#